data_AF-A0A0C9TUE4-F1
#
_entry.id   AF-A0A0C9TUE4-F1
#
_cell.length_a   1.000
_cell.length_b   1.000
_cell.length_c   1.000
_cell.angle_alpha   90.00
_cell.angle_beta   90.00
_cell.angle_gamma   90.00
#
_symmetry.space_group_name_H-M   'P 1'
#
loop_
_entity.id
_entity.type
_entity.pdbx_description
1 polymer ?
#
loop_
_entity_poly.entity_id
_entity_poly.type
_entity_poly.pdbx_seq_one_letter_code
_entity_poly.pdbx_strand_id
1 'polypeptide(L)'
;VVPNGHYIATYNEVIFVLPYQGEIGPYYLITQGKLIGVVAQWQKASPFVIGVSGASFSKVSSVQQGWQRVEDAIDAGQTKYL
;
A
#
# COMPACT_ATOMS: atom_id res chain seq x y z
N VAL A 1 -4.47 -10.65 -3.74
CA VAL A 1 -3.20 -11.43 -3.86
C VAL A 1 -2.10 -10.59 -3.27
N VAL A 2 -1.31 -11.13 -2.34
CA VAL A 2 -0.18 -10.42 -1.72
C VAL A 2 1.03 -10.50 -2.66
N PRO A 3 1.67 -9.39 -3.02
CA PRO A 3 2.87 -9.43 -3.86
C PRO A 3 4.03 -10.15 -3.17
N ASN A 4 4.89 -10.81 -3.94
CA ASN A 4 6.08 -11.46 -3.37
C ASN A 4 6.97 -10.43 -2.64
N GLY A 5 7.53 -10.81 -1.50
CA GLY A 5 8.31 -9.91 -0.63
C GLY A 5 7.46 -9.03 0.29
N HIS A 6 6.15 -9.30 0.41
CA HIS A 6 5.25 -8.53 1.26
C HIS A 6 4.50 -9.42 2.25
N TYR A 7 4.02 -8.82 3.34
CA TYR A 7 3.19 -9.47 4.35
C TYR A 7 1.92 -8.65 4.60
N ILE A 8 0.95 -9.30 5.24
CA ILE A 8 -0.31 -8.67 5.64
C ILE A 8 -0.16 -8.14 7.07
N ALA A 9 -0.62 -6.90 7.28
CA ALA A 9 -0.82 -6.29 8.57
C ALA A 9 -2.31 -5.91 8.75
N THR A 10 -2.70 -5.66 9.99
CA THR A 10 -4.06 -5.23 10.33
C THR A 10 -4.00 -4.10 11.34
N TYR A 11 -4.77 -3.05 11.08
CA TYR A 11 -4.90 -1.88 11.96
C TYR A 11 -6.33 -1.36 11.87
N ASN A 12 -6.99 -1.13 13.01
CA ASN A 12 -8.39 -0.70 13.10
C ASN A 12 -9.32 -1.51 12.17
N GLU A 13 -9.19 -2.84 12.20
CA GLU A 13 -9.95 -3.80 11.39
C GLU A 13 -9.71 -3.70 9.87
N VAL A 14 -8.85 -2.80 9.42
CA VAL A 14 -8.43 -2.69 8.01
C VAL A 14 -7.19 -3.53 7.76
N ILE A 15 -7.27 -4.37 6.74
CA ILE A 15 -6.19 -5.23 6.27
C ILE A 15 -5.40 -4.49 5.19
N PHE A 16 -4.08 -4.40 5.35
CA PHE A 16 -3.19 -3.79 4.38
C PHE A 16 -1.88 -4.57 4.25
N VAL A 17 -1.12 -4.25 3.21
CA VAL A 17 0.11 -4.96 2.85
C VAL A 17 1.34 -4.09 3.12
N LEU A 18 2.43 -4.69 3.57
CA LEU A 18 3.72 -4.03 3.76
C LEU A 18 4.85 -4.87 3.17
N PRO A 19 5.90 -4.24 2.60
CA PRO A 19 7.09 -4.96 2.17
C PRO A 19 7.92 -5.43 3.38
N TYR A 20 8.64 -6.54 3.24
CA TYR A 20 9.67 -6.92 4.22
C TYR A 20 10.83 -5.92 4.23
N GLN A 21 11.55 -5.84 5.35
CA GLN A 21 12.64 -4.87 5.57
C GLN A 21 13.76 -4.92 4.52
N GLY A 22 13.95 -6.05 3.84
CA GLY A 22 14.95 -6.23 2.79
C GLY A 22 14.49 -5.92 1.36
N GLU A 23 13.22 -5.59 1.15
CA GLU A 23 12.72 -5.26 -0.19
C GLU A 23 13.30 -3.93 -0.66
N ILE A 24 13.75 -3.91 -1.91
CA ILE A 24 14.34 -2.72 -2.51
C ILE A 24 13.21 -1.87 -3.10
N GLY A 25 13.21 -0.58 -2.74
CA GLY A 25 12.32 0.42 -3.32
C GLY A 25 12.52 0.61 -4.83
N PRO A 26 11.78 1.54 -5.47
CA PRO A 26 10.89 2.54 -4.86
C PRO A 26 9.66 1.94 -4.19
N TYR A 27 9.12 2.63 -3.18
CA TYR A 27 7.92 2.20 -2.44
C TYR A 27 6.71 3.04 -2.83
N TYR A 28 5.56 2.38 -2.97
CA TYR A 28 4.30 2.98 -3.37
C TYR A 28 3.25 2.71 -2.30
N LEU A 29 2.76 3.79 -1.69
CA LEU A 29 1.59 3.76 -0.82
C LEU A 29 0.34 3.77 -1.70
N ILE A 30 -0.54 2.81 -1.47
CA ILE A 30 -1.85 2.70 -2.10
C ILE A 30 -2.90 2.83 -0.99
N THR A 31 -3.64 3.93 -1.00
CA THR A 31 -4.75 4.16 -0.07
C THR A 31 -6.08 3.75 -0.69
N GLN A 32 -6.21 3.79 -2.02
CA GLN A 32 -7.40 3.30 -2.71
C GLN A 32 -7.01 2.49 -3.94
N GLY A 33 -7.57 1.29 -4.08
CA GLY A 33 -7.24 0.37 -5.17
C GLY A 33 -7.61 -1.08 -4.85
N LYS A 34 -7.15 -2.00 -5.70
CA LYS A 34 -7.35 -3.46 -5.51
C LYS A 34 -6.49 -4.06 -4.37
N LEU A 35 -5.70 -3.22 -3.72
CA LEU A 35 -4.84 -3.55 -2.59
C LEU A 35 -4.57 -2.26 -1.82
N ILE A 36 -4.62 -2.32 -0.49
CA ILE A 36 -4.27 -1.21 0.39
C ILE A 36 -2.92 -1.51 1.05
N GLY A 37 -2.08 -0.50 1.22
CA GLY A 37 -0.79 -0.63 1.90
C GLY A 37 0.37 -0.09 1.09
N VAL A 38 1.56 -0.53 1.47
CA VAL A 38 2.82 -0.16 0.83
C VAL A 38 3.29 -1.32 -0.03
N VAL A 39 3.64 -1.04 -1.28
CA VAL A 39 4.19 -2.01 -2.21
C VAL A 39 5.55 -1.54 -2.73
N ALA A 40 6.57 -2.37 -2.59
CA ALA A 40 7.87 -2.16 -3.20
C ALA A 40 7.83 -2.48 -4.70
N GLN A 41 8.54 -1.68 -5.49
CA GLN A 41 8.67 -1.77 -6.95
C GLN A 41 7.37 -1.49 -7.71
N TRP A 42 7.49 -0.69 -8.78
CA TRP A 42 6.33 -0.27 -9.56
C TRP A 42 5.66 -1.45 -10.28
N GLN A 43 6.44 -2.42 -10.75
CA GLN A 43 5.93 -3.60 -11.45
C GLN A 43 5.01 -4.44 -10.56
N LYS A 44 5.24 -4.42 -9.24
CA LYS A 44 4.36 -5.08 -8.27
C LYS A 44 3.15 -4.20 -7.91
N ALA A 45 3.32 -2.88 -7.82
CA ALA A 45 2.27 -1.94 -7.40
C ALA A 45 1.25 -1.62 -8.52
N SER A 46 1.71 -1.48 -9.76
CA SER A 46 0.90 -0.99 -10.89
C SER A 46 -0.37 -1.79 -11.17
N PRO A 47 -0.42 -3.15 -11.03
CA PRO A 47 -1.64 -3.90 -11.28
C PRO A 47 -2.80 -3.58 -10.33
N PHE A 48 -2.51 -2.93 -9.20
CA PHE A 48 -3.52 -2.60 -8.18
C PHE A 48 -4.14 -1.21 -8.36
N VAL A 49 -3.54 -0.37 -9.23
CA VAL A 49 -3.91 1.05 -9.36
C VAL A 49 -4.12 1.48 -10.81
N ILE A 50 -3.41 0.89 -11.78
CA ILE A 50 -3.56 1.23 -13.19
C ILE A 50 -4.86 0.64 -13.73
N GLY A 51 -5.67 1.50 -14.36
CA GLY A 51 -6.99 1.13 -14.88
C GLY A 51 -8.07 0.97 -13.80
N VAL A 52 -7.77 1.29 -12.54
CA VAL A 52 -8.73 1.25 -11.43
C VAL A 52 -9.25 2.66 -11.19
N SER A 53 -10.51 2.91 -11.56
CA SER A 53 -11.14 4.22 -11.38
C SER A 53 -11.23 4.59 -9.89
N GLY A 54 -10.75 5.78 -9.55
CA GLY A 54 -10.68 6.24 -8.16
C GLY A 54 -9.49 5.70 -7.35
N ALA A 55 -8.57 4.95 -7.97
CA ALA A 55 -7.36 4.54 -7.28
C ALA A 55 -6.51 5.76 -6.86
N SER A 56 -5.97 5.69 -5.65
CA SER A 56 -5.13 6.72 -5.05
C SER A 56 -3.84 6.08 -4.58
N PHE A 57 -2.74 6.56 -5.14
CA PHE A 57 -1.40 6.09 -4.81
C PHE A 57 -0.38 7.21 -4.80
N SER A 58 0.68 7.05 -4.03
CA SER A 58 1.79 8.00 -3.95
C SER A 58 3.12 7.26 -3.69
N LYS A 59 4.23 7.86 -4.13
CA LYS A 59 5.57 7.35 -3.81
C LYS A 59 5.96 7.79 -2.40
N VAL A 60 6.54 6.88 -1.63
CA VAL A 60 7.08 7.17 -0.28
C VAL A 60 8.57 6.85 -0.23
N SER A 61 9.31 7.53 0.65
CA SER A 61 10.77 7.41 0.73
C SER A 61 11.22 6.15 1.48
N SER A 62 10.39 5.62 2.37
CA SER A 62 10.69 4.43 3.17
C SER A 62 9.43 3.63 3.52
N VAL A 63 9.64 2.37 3.91
CA VAL A 63 8.58 1.49 4.40
C VAL A 63 7.93 2.06 5.66
N GLN A 64 8.74 2.60 6.58
CA GLN A 64 8.25 3.20 7.83
C GLN A 64 7.36 4.42 7.56
N GLN A 65 7.76 5.30 6.63
CA GLN A 65 6.91 6.43 6.25
C GLN A 65 5.61 5.96 5.59
N GLY A 66 5.68 4.94 4.75
CA GLY A 66 4.50 4.36 4.12
C GLY A 66 3.55 3.70 5.12
N TRP A 67 4.09 3.00 6.13
CA TRP A 67 3.32 2.44 7.24
C TRP A 67 2.58 3.55 7.96
N GLN A 68 3.28 4.56 8.48
CA GLN A 68 2.60 5.62 9.23
C GLN A 68 1.48 6.28 8.43
N ARG A 69 1.73 6.55 7.13
CA ARG A 69 0.73 7.14 6.25
C ARG A 69 -0.46 6.25 5.93
N VAL A 70 -0.29 4.92 5.93
CA VAL A 70 -1.45 4.03 5.73
C VAL A 70 -2.32 4.00 6.98
N GLU A 71 -1.74 4.00 8.18
CA GLU A 71 -2.48 4.13 9.44
C GLU A 71 -3.22 5.48 9.51
N ASP A 72 -2.54 6.58 9.19
CA ASP A 72 -3.16 7.91 9.13
C ASP A 72 -4.36 7.94 8.14
N ALA A 73 -4.22 7.26 7.00
CA ALA A 73 -5.29 7.17 6.00
C ALA A 73 -6.46 6.27 6.47
N ILE A 74 -6.18 5.24 7.27
CA ILE A 74 -7.20 4.39 7.89
C ILE A 74 -7.98 5.23 8.91
N ASP A 75 -7.28 5.94 9.80
CA ASP A 75 -7.89 6.77 10.84
C ASP A 75 -8.70 7.93 10.26
N ALA A 76 -8.29 8.46 9.11
CA ALA A 76 -9.04 9.47 8.37
C ALA A 76 -10.20 8.92 7.52
N GLY A 77 -10.41 7.60 7.46
CA GLY A 77 -11.44 6.98 6.61
C GLY A 77 -11.19 7.14 5.11
N GLN A 78 -9.93 7.33 4.72
CA GLN A 78 -9.51 7.59 3.33
C GLN A 78 -9.05 6.32 2.59
N THR A 79 -9.04 5.18 3.26
CA THR A 79 -8.75 3.89 2.63
C THR A 79 -9.98 3.26 2.02
N LYS A 80 -9.88 2.78 0.78
CA LYS A 80 -10.99 2.14 0.08
C LYS A 80 -10.53 1.04 -0.88
N TYR A 81 -11.02 -0.17 -0.65
CA TYR A 81 -10.84 -1.26 -1.60
C TYR A 81 -11.75 -1.04 -2.83
N LEU A 82 -11.21 -1.20 -4.04
CA LEU A 82 -11.86 -0.93 -5.33
C LEU A 82 -11.86 -2.14 -6.27
#